data_AF-A0A935VD69-F1
#
_entry.id   AF-A0A935VD69-F1
#
_cell.length_a   1.000
_cell.length_b   1.000
_cell.length_c   1.000
_cell.angle_alpha   90.00
_cell.angle_beta   90.00
_cell.angle_gamma   90.00
#
_symmetry.space_group_name_H-M   'P 1'
#
loop_
_entity.id
_entity.type
_entity.pdbx_description
1 polymer ?
#
loop_
_entity_poly.entity_id
_entity_poly.type
_entity_poly.pdbx_seq_one_letter_code
_entity_poly.pdbx_strand_id
1 'polypeptide(L)'
;MLDEDLMAFGLTLPQHLKVHHMNGKQVLRGVAQGWLPSAVANKPKWGFGVPVDTWVDPKFKEQMKEVLLGSSSRLPEFFHPESYLPIVKAFCDNTPFFQQVSRQGLYQRAIMLLLVDLAVGAKDSVTK
;
A
#
# COMPACT_ATOMS: atom_id res chain seq x y z
N MET A 1 11.26 8.04 18.35
CA MET A 1 12.16 8.13 17.17
C MET A 1 12.06 9.50 16.49
N LEU A 2 11.78 10.56 17.25
CA LEU A 2 11.80 11.96 16.78
C LEU A 2 12.43 12.80 17.89
N ASP A 3 13.53 12.29 18.43
CA ASP A 3 14.34 13.03 19.39
C ASP A 3 15.13 14.09 18.61
N GLU A 4 15.09 15.33 19.08
CA GLU A 4 15.62 16.48 18.35
C GLU A 4 17.15 16.41 18.25
N ASP A 5 17.82 16.05 19.34
CA ASP A 5 19.28 15.91 19.39
C ASP A 5 19.76 14.79 18.48
N LEU A 6 19.08 13.63 18.51
CA LEU A 6 19.38 12.51 17.62
C LEU A 6 19.18 12.89 16.15
N MET A 7 18.15 13.68 15.83
CA MET A 7 17.91 14.16 14.47
C MET A 7 19.00 15.13 14.03
N ALA A 8 19.35 16.11 14.87
CA ALA A 8 20.41 17.07 14.61
C ALA A 8 21.74 16.36 14.34
N PHE A 9 22.12 15.39 15.18
CA PHE A 9 23.29 14.55 14.96
C PHE A 9 23.18 13.73 13.66
N GLY A 10 22.05 13.08 13.43
CA GLY A 10 21.84 12.29 12.21
C GLY A 10 21.99 13.11 10.93
N LEU A 11 21.66 14.40 10.96
CA LEU A 11 21.82 15.30 9.82
C LEU A 11 23.30 15.60 9.52
N THR A 12 24.18 15.66 10.52
CA THR A 12 25.62 15.94 10.32
C THR A 12 26.41 14.76 9.72
N LEU A 13 25.86 13.54 9.74
CA LEU A 13 26.56 12.36 9.22
C LEU A 13 26.84 12.45 7.70
N PRO A 14 28.04 12.03 7.24
CA PRO A 14 28.34 11.86 5.83
C PRO A 14 27.35 10.95 5.09
N GLN A 15 27.04 11.26 3.83
CA GLN A 15 26.02 10.53 3.04
C GLN A 15 26.31 9.03 2.91
N HIS A 16 27.58 8.65 2.73
CA HIS A 16 27.99 7.25 2.58
C HIS A 16 27.70 6.40 3.85
N LEU A 17 27.52 7.02 5.02
CA LEU A 17 27.11 6.33 6.26
C LEU A 17 25.59 6.20 6.39
N LYS A 18 24.81 6.92 5.57
CA LYS A 18 23.34 6.85 5.57
C LYS A 18 22.86 5.84 4.54
N VAL A 19 23.43 5.88 3.34
CA VAL A 19 23.01 5.11 2.17
C VAL A 19 24.23 4.62 1.38
N HIS A 20 24.16 3.37 0.92
CA HIS A 20 25.09 2.79 -0.05
C HIS A 20 24.29 2.04 -1.12
N HIS A 21 24.30 2.53 -2.37
CA HIS A 21 23.42 2.08 -3.45
C HIS A 21 21.93 2.04 -3.02
N MET A 22 21.28 0.88 -3.15
CA MET A 22 19.88 0.67 -2.74
C MET A 22 19.73 0.32 -1.25
N ASN A 23 20.83 0.29 -0.49
CA ASN A 23 20.83 -0.06 0.93
C ASN A 23 20.94 1.18 1.81
N GLY A 24 19.79 1.69 2.25
CA GLY A 24 19.71 2.74 3.26
C GLY A 24 19.88 2.22 4.70
N LYS A 25 19.90 3.16 5.65
CA LYS A 25 20.02 2.91 7.10
C LYS A 25 21.34 2.20 7.49
N GLN A 26 22.42 2.43 6.74
CA GLN A 26 23.73 1.78 6.94
C GLN A 26 24.21 1.89 8.40
N VAL A 27 24.35 3.11 8.92
CA VAL A 27 24.76 3.35 10.32
C VAL A 27 23.81 2.71 11.33
N LEU A 28 22.49 2.78 11.12
CA LEU A 28 21.51 2.19 12.03
C LEU A 28 21.57 0.67 12.04
N ARG A 29 21.86 0.03 10.90
CA ARG A 29 22.06 -1.42 10.82
C ARG A 29 23.34 -1.83 11.53
N GLY A 30 24.42 -1.07 11.37
CA GLY A 30 25.68 -1.30 12.09
C GLY A 30 25.48 -1.24 13.61
N VAL A 31 24.79 -0.20 14.11
CA VAL A 31 24.42 -0.10 15.53
C VAL A 31 23.55 -1.30 15.93
N ALA A 32 22.49 -1.61 15.17
CA ALA A 32 21.58 -2.71 15.49
C ALA A 32 22.26 -4.08 15.54
N GLN A 33 23.29 -4.35 14.72
CA GLN A 33 24.05 -5.60 14.76
C GLN A 33 24.80 -5.82 16.09
N GLY A 34 25.11 -4.76 16.83
CA GLY A 34 25.68 -4.87 18.17
C GLY A 34 24.70 -5.30 19.26
N TRP A 35 23.38 -5.21 18.99
CA TRP A 35 22.33 -5.42 19.99
C TRP A 35 21.29 -6.47 19.60
N LEU A 36 21.15 -6.78 18.31
CA LEU A 36 20.08 -7.64 17.77
C LEU A 36 20.66 -8.78 16.93
N PRO A 37 19.97 -9.94 16.84
CA PRO A 37 20.34 -11.00 15.92
C PRO A 37 20.46 -10.51 14.47
N SER A 38 21.41 -11.06 13.72
CA SER A 38 21.66 -10.69 12.32
C SER A 38 20.40 -10.73 11.45
N ALA A 39 19.52 -11.72 11.66
CA ALA A 39 18.25 -11.85 10.95
C ALA A 39 17.30 -10.65 11.16
N VAL A 40 17.35 -10.00 12.33
CA VAL A 40 16.55 -8.83 12.66
C VAL A 40 17.23 -7.55 12.15
N ALA A 41 18.53 -7.39 12.44
CA ALA A 41 19.29 -6.20 12.06
C ALA A 41 19.38 -6.00 10.54
N ASN A 42 19.39 -7.10 9.76
CA ASN A 42 19.49 -7.09 8.31
C ASN A 42 18.13 -7.24 7.60
N LYS A 43 17.01 -7.26 8.34
CA LYS A 43 15.67 -7.38 7.74
C LYS A 43 15.41 -6.26 6.71
N PRO A 44 14.79 -6.55 5.56
CA PRO A 44 14.35 -5.52 4.62
C PRO A 44 13.42 -4.50 5.28
N LYS A 45 13.41 -3.26 4.77
CA LYS A 45 12.45 -2.26 5.23
C LYS A 45 11.05 -2.76 4.89
N TRP A 46 10.25 -2.98 5.91
CA TRP A 46 8.83 -3.23 5.78
C TRP A 46 8.10 -2.04 6.40
N GLY A 47 7.10 -1.52 5.71
CA GLY A 47 6.23 -0.49 6.26
C GLY A 47 5.34 -1.07 7.36
N PHE A 48 4.64 -0.20 8.08
CA PHE A 48 3.52 -0.64 8.91
C PHE A 48 2.40 -1.09 7.97
N GLY A 49 2.20 -2.39 7.85
CA GLY A 49 1.13 -2.96 7.05
C GLY A 49 -0.21 -2.78 7.77
N VAL A 50 -1.21 -2.26 7.07
CA VAL A 50 -2.60 -2.30 7.56
C VAL A 50 -3.15 -3.69 7.26
N PRO A 51 -3.72 -4.41 8.24
CA PRO A 51 -4.22 -5.77 8.02
C PRO A 51 -5.60 -5.74 7.37
N VAL A 52 -5.68 -5.22 6.14
CA VAL A 52 -6.92 -4.98 5.39
C VAL A 52 -7.79 -6.23 5.34
N ASP A 53 -7.22 -7.43 5.19
CA ASP A 53 -8.00 -8.68 5.15
C ASP A 53 -8.76 -8.99 6.43
N THR A 54 -8.28 -8.50 7.56
CA THR A 54 -8.91 -8.72 8.86
C THR A 54 -9.92 -7.65 9.20
N TRP A 55 -9.76 -6.45 8.62
CA TRP A 55 -10.66 -5.32 8.85
C TRP A 55 -11.83 -5.32 7.88
N VAL A 56 -11.64 -5.84 6.68
CA VAL A 56 -12.65 -5.88 5.63
C VAL A 56 -13.38 -7.22 5.69
N ASP A 57 -14.64 -7.17 6.13
CA ASP A 57 -15.51 -8.35 6.18
C ASP A 57 -16.00 -8.78 4.78
N PRO A 58 -16.54 -10.01 4.63
CA PRO A 58 -17.07 -10.48 3.35
C PRO A 58 -18.20 -9.62 2.78
N LYS A 59 -19.04 -9.04 3.64
CA LYS A 59 -20.17 -8.19 3.21
C LYS A 59 -19.68 -6.92 2.53
N PHE A 60 -18.63 -6.29 3.07
CA PHE A 60 -17.98 -5.15 2.44
C PHE A 60 -17.41 -5.53 1.07
N LYS A 61 -16.81 -6.72 0.94
CA LYS A 61 -16.25 -7.20 -0.35
C LYS A 61 -17.33 -7.40 -1.41
N GLU A 62 -18.50 -7.90 -1.02
CA GLU A 62 -19.66 -8.01 -1.89
C GLU A 62 -20.15 -6.64 -2.34
N GLN A 63 -20.35 -5.71 -1.40
CA GLN A 63 -20.73 -4.33 -1.69
C GLN A 63 -19.73 -3.62 -2.61
N MET A 64 -18.43 -3.80 -2.38
CA MET A 64 -17.39 -3.25 -3.24
C MET A 64 -17.46 -3.82 -4.65
N LYS A 65 -17.75 -5.12 -4.79
CA LYS A 65 -17.97 -5.77 -6.09
C LYS A 65 -19.17 -5.16 -6.82
N GLU A 66 -20.29 -4.96 -6.13
CA GLU A 66 -21.48 -4.35 -6.70
C GLU A 66 -21.22 -2.91 -7.15
N VAL A 67 -20.54 -2.10 -6.33
CA VAL A 67 -20.20 -0.72 -6.67
C VAL A 67 -19.29 -0.66 -7.90
N LEU A 68 -18.21 -1.44 -7.92
CA LEU A 68 -17.18 -1.31 -8.95
C LEU A 68 -17.50 -2.07 -10.24
N LEU A 69 -18.30 -3.13 -10.18
CA LEU A 69 -18.64 -3.97 -11.33
C LEU A 69 -20.11 -3.85 -11.76
N GLY A 70 -20.94 -3.14 -10.99
CA GLY A 70 -22.33 -2.89 -11.32
C GLY A 70 -22.48 -1.92 -12.50
N SER A 71 -23.71 -1.83 -13.01
CA SER A 71 -24.04 -0.95 -14.13
C SER A 71 -23.92 0.54 -13.81
N SER A 72 -23.93 0.91 -12.52
CA SER A 72 -23.72 2.28 -12.05
C SER A 72 -22.25 2.66 -11.91
N SER A 73 -21.32 1.71 -12.07
CA SER A 73 -19.88 1.96 -12.00
C SER A 73 -19.45 2.92 -13.11
N ARG A 74 -18.69 3.94 -12.73
CA ARG A 74 -18.12 4.90 -13.69
C ARG A 74 -16.67 4.59 -14.05
N LEU A 75 -16.10 3.53 -13.48
CA LEU A 75 -14.76 3.05 -13.83
C LEU A 75 -14.55 2.85 -15.34
N PRO A 76 -15.50 2.32 -16.14
CA PRO A 76 -15.32 2.14 -17.58
C PRO A 76 -15.04 3.44 -18.36
N GLU A 77 -15.36 4.61 -17.80
CA GLU A 77 -15.06 5.91 -18.41
C GLU A 77 -13.57 6.28 -18.31
N PHE A 78 -12.86 5.71 -17.33
CA PHE A 78 -11.46 6.04 -17.02
C PHE A 78 -10.50 4.87 -17.23
N PHE A 79 -11.00 3.64 -17.10
CA PHE A 79 -10.20 2.42 -17.17
C PHE A 79 -10.84 1.40 -18.08
N HIS A 80 -10.01 0.69 -18.83
CA HIS A 80 -10.48 -0.46 -19.57
C HIS A 80 -10.82 -1.63 -18.61
N PRO A 81 -11.96 -2.32 -18.77
CA PRO A 81 -12.40 -3.40 -17.89
C PRO A 81 -11.34 -4.47 -17.61
N GLU A 82 -10.56 -4.86 -18.60
CA GLU A 82 -9.48 -5.84 -18.48
C GLU A 82 -8.37 -5.42 -17.50
N SER A 83 -8.21 -4.12 -17.25
CA SER A 83 -7.19 -3.60 -16.34
C SER A 83 -7.57 -3.72 -14.87
N TYR A 84 -8.86 -3.63 -14.54
CA TYR A 84 -9.33 -3.59 -13.14
C TYR A 84 -10.16 -4.80 -12.71
N LEU A 85 -10.82 -5.51 -13.63
CA LEU A 85 -11.59 -6.72 -13.30
C LEU A 85 -10.76 -7.76 -12.53
N PRO A 86 -9.52 -8.09 -12.93
CA PRO A 86 -8.69 -9.05 -12.20
C PRO A 86 -8.35 -8.56 -10.79
N ILE A 87 -8.17 -7.25 -10.59
CA ILE A 87 -7.84 -6.63 -9.30
C ILE A 87 -9.02 -6.75 -8.34
N VAL A 88 -10.22 -6.36 -8.80
CA VAL A 88 -11.45 -6.42 -8.00
C VAL A 88 -11.78 -7.86 -7.61
N LYS A 89 -11.68 -8.80 -8.56
CA LYS A 89 -11.88 -10.23 -8.28
C LYS A 89 -10.86 -10.76 -7.28
N ALA A 90 -9.57 -10.48 -7.47
CA ALA A 90 -8.54 -10.96 -6.54
C ALA A 90 -8.74 -10.43 -5.11
N PHE A 91 -9.08 -9.15 -4.96
CA PHE A 91 -9.33 -8.56 -3.64
C PHE A 91 -10.58 -9.15 -2.95
N CYS A 92 -11.69 -9.23 -3.69
CA CYS A 92 -12.97 -9.64 -3.12
C CYS A 92 -13.05 -11.16 -2.87
N ASP A 93 -12.46 -11.97 -3.76
CA ASP A 93 -12.50 -13.44 -3.67
C ASP A 93 -11.32 -14.02 -2.88
N ASN A 94 -10.42 -13.18 -2.37
CA ASN A 94 -9.17 -13.60 -1.73
C ASN A 94 -8.33 -14.54 -2.62
N THR A 95 -8.38 -14.36 -3.94
CA THR A 95 -7.63 -15.20 -4.88
C THR A 95 -6.24 -14.61 -5.13
N PRO A 96 -5.21 -15.45 -5.34
CA PRO A 96 -3.88 -14.97 -5.71
C PRO A 96 -3.95 -14.12 -6.97
N PHE A 97 -3.48 -12.89 -6.91
CA PHE A 97 -3.36 -12.04 -8.08
C PHE A 97 -2.08 -12.41 -8.83
N PHE A 98 -2.21 -13.03 -10.00
CA PHE A 98 -1.09 -13.60 -10.78
C PHE A 98 -0.11 -12.58 -11.40
N GLN A 99 -0.26 -11.28 -11.13
CA GLN A 99 0.75 -10.29 -11.54
C GLN A 99 1.84 -10.15 -10.47
N GLN A 100 2.97 -9.54 -10.83
CA GLN A 100 4.13 -9.22 -9.95
C GLN A 100 3.80 -8.23 -8.80
N VAL A 101 2.54 -8.15 -8.38
CA VAL A 101 2.02 -7.19 -7.41
C VAL A 101 1.94 -7.85 -6.04
N SER A 102 2.57 -7.20 -5.06
CA SER A 102 2.48 -7.65 -3.66
C SER A 102 1.04 -7.57 -3.12
N ARG A 103 0.76 -8.32 -2.05
CA ARG A 103 -0.51 -8.28 -1.32
C ARG A 103 -0.94 -6.85 -0.94
N GLN A 104 -0.02 -6.06 -0.42
CA GLN A 104 -0.27 -4.63 -0.12
C GLN A 104 -0.56 -3.82 -1.39
N GLY A 105 0.15 -4.11 -2.49
CA GLY A 105 -0.07 -3.46 -3.77
C GLY A 105 -1.45 -3.78 -4.37
N LEU A 106 -2.00 -4.96 -4.09
CA LEU A 106 -3.38 -5.30 -4.45
C LEU A 106 -4.37 -4.43 -3.67
N TYR A 107 -4.19 -4.28 -2.35
CA TYR A 107 -5.05 -3.44 -1.51
C TYR A 107 -5.06 -1.99 -1.93
N GLN A 108 -3.88 -1.43 -2.20
CA GLN A 108 -3.78 -0.05 -2.67
C GLN A 108 -4.54 0.17 -3.98
N ARG A 109 -4.47 -0.79 -4.91
CA ARG A 109 -5.20 -0.70 -6.19
C ARG A 109 -6.71 -0.84 -6.00
N ALA A 110 -7.16 -1.80 -5.20
CA ALA A 110 -8.57 -1.98 -4.88
C ALA A 110 -9.18 -0.71 -4.23
N ILE A 111 -8.48 -0.16 -3.24
CA ILE A 111 -8.88 1.08 -2.57
C ILE A 111 -8.88 2.25 -3.56
N MET A 112 -7.87 2.36 -4.42
CA MET A 112 -7.79 3.43 -5.42
C MET A 112 -8.96 3.38 -6.41
N LEU A 113 -9.33 2.20 -6.91
CA LEU A 113 -10.50 2.03 -7.78
C LEU A 113 -11.79 2.47 -7.07
N LEU A 114 -11.98 2.04 -5.82
CA LEU A 114 -13.14 2.43 -5.01
C LEU A 114 -13.20 3.95 -4.80
N LEU A 115 -12.06 4.58 -4.48
CA LEU A 115 -11.97 6.03 -4.29
C LEU A 115 -12.28 6.80 -5.58
N VAL A 116 -11.80 6.32 -6.74
CA VAL A 116 -12.09 6.96 -8.02
C VAL A 116 -13.60 6.91 -8.30
N ASP A 117 -14.22 5.74 -8.18
CA ASP A 117 -15.65 5.58 -8.46
C ASP A 117 -16.52 6.45 -7.53
N LEU A 118 -16.22 6.44 -6.22
CA LEU A 118 -16.92 7.27 -5.23
C LEU A 118 -16.72 8.77 -5.47
N ALA A 119 -15.50 9.21 -5.77
CA ALA A 119 -15.21 10.63 -6.01
C ALA A 119 -15.90 11.16 -7.26
N VAL A 120 -16.05 10.31 -8.28
CA VAL A 120 -16.75 10.65 -9.51
C VAL A 120 -18.26 10.70 -9.27
N GLY A 121 -18.84 9.71 -8.57
CA GLY A 121 -20.27 9.72 -8.22
C GLY A 121 -20.69 10.87 -7.30
N ALA A 122 -19.80 11.33 -6.41
CA ALA A 122 -20.06 12.47 -5.53
C ALA A 122 -20.18 13.82 -6.28
N LYS A 123 -19.52 13.99 -7.44
CA LYS A 123 -19.64 15.23 -8.22
C LYS A 123 -21.01 15.41 -8.85
N ASP A 124 -21.67 14.31 -9.22
CA ASP A 124 -22.99 14.35 -9.85
C ASP A 124 -24.11 14.68 -8.84
N SER A 125 -23.89 14.44 -7.55
CA SER A 125 -24.85 14.75 -6.48
C SER A 125 -24.79 16.20 -5.97
N VAL A 126 -23.68 16.91 -6.23
CA VAL A 126 -23.52 18.34 -5.89
C VAL A 126 -24.01 19.27 -7.02
N THR A 127 -24.18 18.74 -8.22
CA THR A 127 -24.56 19.52 -9.42
C THR A 127 -26.06 19.42 -9.76
N LYS A 128 -26.84 18.70 -8.94
CA LYS A 128 -28.32 18.65 -9.00
C LYS A 128 -28.91 19.44 -7.84
#